data_AF-A0A848ZF63-F1
#
_entry.id   AF-A0A848ZF63-F1
#
_cell.length_a   1.000
_cell.length_b   1.000
_cell.length_c   1.000
_cell.angle_alpha   90.00
_cell.angle_beta   90.00
_cell.angle_gamma   90.00
#
_symmetry.space_group_name_H-M   'P 1'
#
loop_
_entity.id
_entity.type
_entity.pdbx_description
1 polymer ?
#
loop_
_entity_poly.entity_id
_entity_poly.type
_entity_poly.pdbx_seq_one_letter_code
_entity_poly.pdbx_strand_id
1 'polypeptide(L)'
;MKAKHLVWIRRISQTFFLLLFFLLLIESRLPQDIYLKYSAVLSSEVDLRIGWPVKFFFQLDPLVWLSSLLSGHQLIKGFWWALGLLLLTFSLGRIFCGFICPLGTIHHAVGRIKPALKGERMVRANQKTPSQKVKYFLLITLIIAAIMGLNLVGLMDPISLLFRSLALAIFPGLGVGLKEVFDAMASSDIKILYKLSYTAEVLVSPVFGYGYQAFRTAWFIGLIFLVILFLNRIRPRFWCRVLCPLGALLGLCSRVSILRLEKDFEKCTDCKLCTKGCQGAASPIPGQDWENAECVVCFNCFNACPEDALSFKLRRSRPLNKRPDMGRRAVLGGLAAGFSFPLLGRLDGQVHKISDPRLIRPPGSLPERELLRLCQRCGLCMKVCPTNVINPTLAEAGMAGFWTPHLIMIQGYCEYTCTLCGSVCPTGAIKEISVKEKIERPIIIGSAYVDRGRCLPWSGNAPCIVCHEHCPTSPKAIYLRKDIVPGPNGKPLSVQLPYVDLKKCVGCGICEYKCPVKGRAAIRTIAAGESRSLKNQILLGF
;
A
#
# COMPACT_ATOMS: atom_id res chain seq x y z
N MET A 1 -3.58 -39.52 -3.98
CA MET A 1 -4.25 -38.75 -2.91
C MET A 1 -5.69 -38.46 -3.31
N LYS A 2 -6.67 -38.64 -2.41
CA LYS A 2 -8.08 -38.30 -2.69
C LYS A 2 -8.27 -36.78 -2.82
N ALA A 3 -9.17 -36.34 -3.70
CA ALA A 3 -9.44 -34.91 -3.98
C ALA A 3 -9.74 -34.08 -2.72
N LYS A 4 -10.46 -34.67 -1.76
CA LYS A 4 -10.81 -34.05 -0.48
C LYS A 4 -9.59 -33.60 0.33
N HIS A 5 -8.52 -34.41 0.39
CA HIS A 5 -7.31 -34.07 1.14
C HIS A 5 -6.59 -32.86 0.53
N LEU A 6 -6.48 -32.79 -0.80
CA LEU A 6 -5.87 -31.66 -1.50
C LEU A 6 -6.61 -30.35 -1.25
N VAL A 7 -7.95 -30.41 -1.23
CA VAL A 7 -8.80 -29.25 -0.90
C VAL A 7 -8.59 -28.82 0.55
N TRP A 8 -8.42 -29.77 1.47
CA TRP A 8 -8.16 -29.50 2.88
C TRP A 8 -6.78 -28.86 3.11
N ILE A 9 -5.73 -29.43 2.53
CA ILE A 9 -4.36 -28.85 2.56
C ILE A 9 -4.39 -27.41 2.03
N ARG A 10 -5.10 -27.18 0.93
CA ARG A 10 -5.29 -25.84 0.38
C ARG A 10 -5.97 -24.90 1.35
N ARG A 11 -7.04 -25.33 2.02
CA ARG A 11 -7.76 -24.49 2.99
C ARG A 11 -6.88 -24.15 4.20
N ILE A 12 -6.13 -25.12 4.74
CA ILE A 12 -5.18 -24.89 5.83
C ILE A 12 -4.14 -23.84 5.41
N SER A 13 -3.52 -24.01 4.24
CA SER A 13 -2.54 -23.06 3.71
C SER A 13 -3.13 -21.66 3.52
N GLN A 14 -4.33 -21.57 2.92
CA GLN A 14 -5.02 -20.30 2.72
C GLN A 14 -5.32 -19.57 4.04
N THR A 15 -5.80 -20.30 5.05
CA THR A 15 -6.08 -19.74 6.38
C THR A 15 -4.79 -19.27 7.04
N PHE A 16 -3.73 -20.08 7.00
CA PHE A 16 -2.43 -19.73 7.56
C PHE A 16 -1.88 -18.42 6.96
N PHE A 17 -1.78 -18.32 5.63
CA PHE A 17 -1.25 -17.12 4.98
C PHE A 17 -2.14 -15.89 5.15
N LEU A 18 -3.47 -16.08 5.21
CA LEU A 18 -4.39 -14.97 5.49
C LEU A 18 -4.22 -14.46 6.93
N LEU A 19 -4.12 -15.35 7.92
CA LEU A 19 -3.87 -14.99 9.31
C LEU A 19 -2.49 -14.34 9.47
N LEU A 20 -1.45 -14.88 8.83
CA LEU A 20 -0.13 -14.27 8.80
C LEU A 20 -0.16 -12.86 8.19
N PHE A 21 -0.93 -12.65 7.12
CA PHE A 21 -1.10 -11.32 6.52
C PHE A 21 -1.76 -10.35 7.51
N PHE A 22 -2.82 -10.75 8.20
CA PHE A 22 -3.48 -9.90 9.20
C PHE A 22 -2.56 -9.62 10.40
N LEU A 23 -1.80 -10.61 10.86
CA LEU A 23 -0.81 -10.44 11.93
C LEU A 23 0.23 -9.41 11.52
N LEU A 24 0.88 -9.58 10.35
CA LEU A 24 1.87 -8.61 9.86
C LEU A 24 1.27 -7.21 9.61
N LEU A 25 0.00 -7.12 9.26
CA LEU A 25 -0.70 -5.84 9.10
C LEU A 25 -0.95 -5.16 10.46
N ILE A 26 -1.28 -5.91 11.51
CA ILE A 26 -1.41 -5.39 12.88
C ILE A 26 -0.04 -4.95 13.40
N GLU A 27 0.99 -5.79 13.22
CA GLU A 27 2.38 -5.54 13.61
C GLU A 27 3.06 -4.43 12.78
N SER A 28 2.45 -3.96 11.69
CA SER A 28 2.98 -2.85 10.86
C SER A 28 2.84 -1.46 11.50
N ARG A 29 2.75 -1.43 12.84
CA ARG A 29 2.63 -0.24 13.68
C ARG A 29 3.87 -0.11 14.56
N LEU A 30 3.97 0.99 15.28
CA LEU A 30 5.07 1.19 16.22
C LEU A 30 4.98 0.11 17.31
N PRO A 31 6.03 -0.72 17.52
CA PRO A 31 6.05 -1.74 18.56
C PRO A 31 5.65 -1.18 19.94
N GLN A 32 4.74 -1.86 20.64
CA GLN A 32 4.27 -1.41 21.97
C GLN A 32 5.41 -1.43 23.00
N ASP A 33 6.35 -2.32 22.81
CA ASP A 33 7.59 -2.51 23.56
C ASP A 33 8.55 -1.30 23.49
N ILE A 34 8.39 -0.39 22.52
CA ILE A 34 9.12 0.89 22.48
C ILE A 34 8.60 1.88 23.53
N TYR A 35 7.30 1.84 23.89
CA TYR A 35 6.77 2.67 24.97
C TYR A 35 7.46 2.36 26.32
N LEU A 36 7.91 1.11 26.51
CA LEU A 36 8.61 0.66 27.72
C LEU A 36 10.11 1.05 27.74
N LYS A 37 10.70 1.43 26.60
CA LYS A 37 12.14 1.78 26.46
C LYS A 37 12.36 3.23 26.02
N TYR A 38 11.46 4.13 26.41
CA TYR A 38 11.49 5.53 25.99
C TYR A 38 12.82 6.26 26.34
N SER A 39 13.48 5.86 27.43
CA SER A 39 14.78 6.39 27.85
C SER A 39 15.93 6.05 26.89
N ALA A 40 15.92 4.86 26.28
CA ALA A 40 16.96 4.42 25.33
C ALA A 40 16.77 4.99 23.91
N VAL A 41 15.54 5.39 23.56
CA VAL A 41 15.26 6.11 22.30
C VAL A 41 15.74 7.57 22.40
N LEU A 42 15.72 8.15 23.60
CA LEU A 42 16.21 9.50 23.86
C LEU A 42 17.74 9.62 23.72
N SER A 43 18.50 8.55 24.00
CA SER A 43 19.97 8.56 23.87
C SER A 43 20.45 8.48 22.41
N SER A 44 19.56 8.38 21.42
CA SER A 44 19.88 8.26 19.98
C SER A 44 20.77 7.06 19.60
N GLU A 45 21.00 6.12 20.52
CA GLU A 45 21.84 4.93 20.31
C GLU A 45 21.08 3.76 19.65
N VAL A 46 19.74 3.76 19.72
CA VAL A 46 18.90 2.65 19.23
C VAL A 46 18.08 3.08 18.02
N ASP A 47 18.30 2.41 16.88
CA ASP A 47 17.48 2.59 15.68
C ASP A 47 16.07 2.01 15.86
N LEU A 48 15.04 2.83 15.61
CA LEU A 48 13.65 2.38 15.62
C LEU A 48 13.35 1.50 14.40
N ARG A 49 13.22 0.20 14.64
CA ARG A 49 12.91 -0.81 13.60
C ARG A 49 11.75 -1.69 14.05
N ILE A 50 10.97 -2.16 13.08
CA ILE A 50 9.97 -3.20 13.33
C ILE A 50 10.69 -4.55 13.36
N GLY A 51 10.54 -5.29 14.47
CA GLY A 51 11.14 -6.63 14.62
C GLY A 51 10.51 -7.71 13.72
N TRP A 52 9.28 -7.48 13.25
CA TRP A 52 8.55 -8.38 12.37
C TRP A 52 8.83 -8.15 10.87
N PRO A 53 8.80 -9.22 10.03
CA PRO A 53 9.05 -9.13 8.59
C PRO A 53 7.84 -8.60 7.81
N VAL A 54 7.40 -7.38 8.10
CA VAL A 54 6.20 -6.76 7.49
C VAL A 54 6.29 -6.59 5.97
N LYS A 55 7.50 -6.67 5.39
CA LYS A 55 7.74 -6.59 3.94
C LYS A 55 7.54 -7.92 3.22
N PHE A 56 7.36 -9.03 3.95
CA PHE A 56 7.41 -10.39 3.43
C PHE A 56 6.54 -10.61 2.17
N PHE A 57 5.26 -10.25 2.22
CA PHE A 57 4.35 -10.45 1.08
C PHE A 57 4.70 -9.61 -0.14
N PHE A 58 5.30 -8.42 0.04
CA PHE A 58 5.76 -7.56 -1.06
C PHE A 58 7.04 -8.10 -1.70
N GLN A 59 7.93 -8.69 -0.90
CA GLN A 59 9.16 -9.33 -1.37
C GLN A 59 8.88 -10.65 -2.09
N LEU A 60 7.79 -11.33 -1.72
CA LEU A 60 7.33 -12.55 -2.36
C LEU A 60 6.74 -12.30 -3.76
N ASP A 61 6.30 -11.08 -4.07
CA ASP A 61 5.65 -10.76 -5.34
C ASP A 61 6.65 -10.61 -6.51
N PRO A 62 6.64 -11.52 -7.51
CA PRO A 62 7.51 -11.45 -8.68
C PRO A 62 7.23 -10.25 -9.58
N LEU A 63 6.01 -9.71 -9.58
CA LEU A 63 5.67 -8.54 -10.40
C LEU A 63 6.30 -7.27 -9.83
N VAL A 64 6.33 -7.13 -8.50
CA VAL A 64 7.04 -6.04 -7.82
C VAL A 64 8.54 -6.11 -8.11
N TRP A 65 9.14 -7.31 -8.05
CA TRP A 65 10.55 -7.48 -8.39
C TRP A 65 10.84 -7.11 -9.85
N LEU A 66 10.07 -7.69 -10.79
CA LEU A 66 10.25 -7.45 -12.22
C LEU A 66 10.10 -5.96 -12.58
N SER A 67 9.05 -5.30 -12.07
CA SER A 67 8.83 -3.87 -12.35
C SER A 67 9.92 -2.97 -11.80
N SER A 68 10.47 -3.29 -10.63
CA SER A 68 11.53 -2.50 -10.01
C SER A 68 12.87 -2.69 -10.70
N LEU A 69 13.15 -3.91 -11.18
CA LEU A 69 14.31 -4.18 -12.03
C LEU A 69 14.21 -3.42 -13.36
N LEU A 70 13.04 -3.42 -14.00
CA LEU A 70 12.84 -2.76 -15.29
C LEU A 70 12.84 -1.23 -15.20
N SER A 71 12.28 -0.67 -14.13
CA SER A 71 12.10 0.78 -13.97
C SER A 71 13.28 1.47 -13.29
N GLY A 72 13.88 0.81 -12.28
CA GLY A 72 14.94 1.39 -11.47
C GLY A 72 16.32 0.75 -11.68
N HIS A 73 16.41 -0.35 -12.44
CA HIS A 73 17.63 -1.16 -12.58
C HIS A 73 18.23 -1.62 -11.24
N GLN A 74 17.37 -1.80 -10.23
CA GLN A 74 17.78 -2.21 -8.89
C GLN A 74 17.24 -3.60 -8.53
N LEU A 75 18.12 -4.44 -7.98
CA LEU A 75 17.75 -5.71 -7.37
C LEU A 75 17.32 -5.49 -5.92
N ILE A 76 16.02 -5.65 -5.68
CA ILE A 76 15.43 -5.48 -4.35
C ILE A 76 15.75 -6.69 -3.46
N LYS A 77 15.95 -6.43 -2.16
CA LYS A 77 16.05 -7.47 -1.12
C LYS A 77 14.82 -8.40 -1.16
N GLY A 78 15.04 -9.71 -1.19
CA GLY A 78 13.96 -10.71 -1.27
C GLY A 78 13.78 -11.35 -2.65
N PHE A 79 14.66 -11.06 -3.61
CA PHE A 79 14.70 -11.70 -4.93
C PHE A 79 14.54 -13.23 -4.89
N TRP A 80 15.22 -13.91 -3.97
CA TRP A 80 15.16 -15.36 -3.85
C TRP A 80 13.76 -15.90 -3.54
N TRP A 81 12.93 -15.14 -2.81
CA TRP A 81 11.53 -15.52 -2.54
C TRP A 81 10.68 -15.45 -3.81
N ALA A 82 10.79 -14.35 -4.56
CA ALA A 82 10.11 -14.19 -5.85
C ALA A 82 10.56 -15.26 -6.87
N LEU A 83 11.87 -15.55 -6.93
CA LEU A 83 12.40 -16.61 -7.81
C LEU A 83 11.88 -17.99 -7.40
N GLY A 84 11.91 -18.33 -6.11
CA GLY A 84 11.35 -19.57 -5.59
C GLY A 84 9.86 -19.72 -5.93
N LEU A 85 9.09 -18.63 -5.86
CA LEU A 85 7.68 -18.62 -6.25
C LEU A 85 7.48 -18.83 -7.75
N LEU A 86 8.33 -18.25 -8.59
CA LEU A 86 8.31 -18.48 -10.03
C LEU A 86 8.63 -19.93 -10.36
N LEU A 87 9.67 -20.52 -9.75
CA LEU A 87 10.02 -21.93 -9.90
C LEU A 87 8.89 -22.87 -9.45
N LEU A 88 8.27 -22.54 -8.32
CA LEU A 88 7.08 -23.25 -7.85
C LEU A 88 5.93 -23.13 -8.86
N THR A 89 5.74 -21.94 -9.46
CA THR A 89 4.71 -21.70 -10.48
C THR A 89 4.99 -22.46 -11.78
N PHE A 90 6.26 -22.54 -12.17
CA PHE A 90 6.73 -23.35 -13.29
C PHE A 90 6.52 -24.84 -13.06
N SER A 91 6.45 -25.29 -11.81
CA SER A 91 6.33 -26.72 -11.47
C SER A 91 4.87 -27.13 -11.28
N LEU A 92 4.13 -26.39 -10.45
CA LEU A 92 2.80 -26.74 -9.97
C LEU A 92 1.68 -25.86 -10.58
N GLY A 93 2.01 -24.97 -11.51
CA GLY A 93 1.07 -23.99 -12.04
C GLY A 93 0.83 -22.84 -11.06
N ARG A 94 -0.29 -22.12 -11.17
CA ARG A 94 -0.54 -20.90 -10.35
C ARG A 94 -0.97 -21.21 -8.90
N ILE A 95 -0.15 -21.98 -8.19
CA ILE A 95 -0.41 -22.41 -6.82
C ILE A 95 -0.42 -21.22 -5.85
N PHE A 96 0.35 -20.15 -6.11
CA PHE A 96 0.32 -18.91 -5.32
C PHE A 96 -1.11 -18.35 -5.20
N CYS A 97 -1.80 -18.19 -6.33
CA CYS A 97 -3.17 -17.69 -6.38
C CYS A 97 -4.18 -18.61 -5.67
N GLY A 98 -3.86 -19.90 -5.57
CA GLY A 98 -4.71 -20.92 -4.96
C GLY A 98 -4.49 -21.09 -3.45
N PHE A 99 -3.26 -20.96 -2.98
CA PHE A 99 -2.82 -21.38 -1.64
C PHE A 99 -2.27 -20.24 -0.78
N ILE A 100 -1.52 -19.30 -1.37
CA ILE A 100 -0.70 -18.35 -0.62
C ILE A 100 -1.30 -16.94 -0.64
N CYS A 101 -1.86 -16.49 -1.77
CA CYS A 101 -2.30 -15.12 -1.96
C CYS A 101 -3.48 -14.75 -1.01
N PRO A 102 -3.29 -13.80 -0.07
CA PRO A 102 -4.34 -13.44 0.89
C PRO A 102 -5.55 -12.80 0.19
N LEU A 103 -5.32 -11.96 -0.82
CA LEU A 103 -6.41 -11.39 -1.62
C LEU A 103 -7.20 -12.49 -2.34
N GLY A 104 -6.50 -13.48 -2.91
CA GLY A 104 -7.12 -14.65 -3.54
C GLY A 104 -8.00 -15.44 -2.56
N THR A 105 -7.56 -15.59 -1.31
CA THR A 105 -8.34 -16.23 -0.24
C THR A 105 -9.59 -15.43 0.14
N ILE A 106 -9.49 -14.11 0.29
CA ILE A 106 -10.65 -13.24 0.58
C ILE A 106 -11.67 -13.35 -0.56
N HIS A 107 -11.24 -13.21 -1.81
CA HIS A 107 -12.11 -13.38 -2.97
C HIS A 107 -12.74 -14.78 -3.03
N HIS A 108 -12.01 -15.81 -2.61
CA HIS A 108 -12.50 -17.18 -2.53
C HIS A 108 -13.58 -17.36 -1.46
N ALA A 109 -13.43 -16.71 -0.30
CA ALA A 109 -14.41 -16.73 0.77
C ALA A 109 -15.68 -15.95 0.35
N VAL A 110 -15.52 -14.70 -0.09
CA VAL A 110 -16.62 -13.82 -0.51
C VAL A 110 -17.41 -14.41 -1.67
N GLY A 111 -16.74 -15.05 -2.64
CA GLY A 111 -17.42 -15.71 -3.76
C GLY A 111 -18.34 -16.88 -3.38
N ARG A 112 -18.30 -17.37 -2.13
CA ARG A 112 -19.25 -18.37 -1.61
C ARG A 112 -20.47 -17.74 -0.92
N ILE A 113 -20.38 -16.48 -0.52
CA ILE A 113 -21.42 -15.80 0.25
C ILE A 113 -22.52 -15.36 -0.72
N LYS A 114 -23.69 -16.03 -0.64
CA LYS A 114 -24.92 -15.70 -1.39
C LYS A 114 -24.66 -15.34 -2.88
N PRO A 115 -24.14 -16.27 -3.71
CA PRO A 115 -23.89 -16.00 -5.13
C PRO A 115 -25.18 -15.55 -5.83
N ALA A 116 -25.08 -14.52 -6.67
CA ALA A 116 -26.23 -13.96 -7.39
C ALA A 116 -26.68 -14.89 -8.53
N LEU A 117 -25.74 -15.63 -9.13
CA LEU A 117 -26.01 -16.58 -10.21
C LEU A 117 -26.14 -18.00 -9.63
N LYS A 118 -27.10 -18.77 -10.14
CA LYS A 118 -27.34 -20.18 -9.77
C LYS A 118 -27.51 -21.04 -11.04
N GLY A 119 -27.45 -22.36 -10.88
CA GLY A 119 -27.67 -23.34 -11.95
C GLY A 119 -26.80 -23.07 -13.19
N GLU A 120 -27.43 -23.09 -14.36
CA GLU A 120 -26.76 -22.88 -15.66
C GLU A 120 -26.12 -21.50 -15.81
N ARG A 121 -26.72 -20.46 -15.21
CA ARG A 121 -26.15 -19.10 -15.26
C ARG A 121 -24.77 -19.07 -14.61
N MET A 122 -24.58 -19.81 -13.51
CA MET A 122 -23.27 -19.96 -12.85
C MET A 122 -22.30 -20.77 -13.72
N VAL A 123 -22.76 -21.83 -14.39
CA VAL A 123 -21.94 -22.59 -15.34
C VAL A 123 -21.42 -21.68 -16.45
N ARG A 124 -22.30 -20.87 -17.07
CA ARG A 124 -21.93 -19.89 -18.11
C ARG A 124 -20.94 -18.83 -17.59
N ALA A 125 -21.13 -18.34 -16.38
CA ALA A 125 -20.21 -17.37 -15.76
C ALA A 125 -18.83 -17.95 -15.45
N ASN A 126 -18.73 -19.28 -15.24
CA ASN A 126 -17.48 -19.99 -14.98
C ASN A 126 -16.84 -20.60 -16.23
N GLN A 127 -17.37 -20.28 -17.42
CA GLN A 127 -16.67 -20.51 -18.68
C GLN A 127 -15.72 -19.35 -18.99
N LYS A 128 -14.78 -19.61 -19.90
CA LYS A 128 -13.81 -18.62 -20.38
C LYS A 128 -14.57 -17.47 -21.06
N THR A 129 -14.21 -16.23 -20.74
CA THR A 129 -14.83 -15.04 -21.33
C THR A 129 -13.77 -14.07 -21.86
N PRO A 130 -14.11 -13.20 -22.84
CA PRO A 130 -13.19 -12.19 -23.35
C PRO A 130 -12.65 -11.23 -22.27
N SER A 131 -13.35 -11.07 -21.14
CA SER A 131 -12.91 -10.20 -20.04
C SER A 131 -11.58 -10.62 -19.40
N GLN A 132 -11.18 -11.90 -19.53
CA GLN A 132 -9.86 -12.36 -19.05
C GLN A 132 -8.68 -11.75 -19.85
N LYS A 133 -8.95 -11.11 -21.00
CA LYS A 133 -7.93 -10.36 -21.76
C LYS A 133 -7.50 -9.08 -21.07
N VAL A 134 -8.35 -8.50 -20.20
CA VAL A 134 -8.10 -7.22 -19.52
C VAL A 134 -6.86 -7.28 -18.62
N LYS A 135 -6.67 -8.35 -17.84
CA LYS A 135 -5.47 -8.51 -16.99
C LYS A 135 -4.17 -8.57 -17.80
N TYR A 136 -4.20 -9.06 -19.04
CA TYR A 136 -3.04 -9.06 -19.94
C TYR A 136 -2.80 -7.67 -20.53
N PHE A 137 -3.86 -6.95 -20.92
CA PHE A 137 -3.77 -5.52 -21.28
C PHE A 137 -3.14 -4.70 -20.15
N LEU A 138 -3.60 -4.90 -18.90
CA LEU A 138 -3.07 -4.22 -17.72
C LEU A 138 -1.60 -4.62 -17.47
N LEU A 139 -1.27 -5.91 -17.52
CA LEU A 139 0.12 -6.36 -17.35
C LEU A 139 1.06 -5.69 -18.37
N ILE A 140 0.70 -5.71 -19.66
CA ILE A 140 1.51 -5.09 -20.71
C ILE A 140 1.67 -3.59 -20.46
N THR A 141 0.55 -2.90 -20.18
CA THR A 141 0.56 -1.46 -19.86
C THR A 141 1.53 -1.13 -18.72
N LEU A 142 1.47 -1.88 -17.63
CA LEU A 142 2.30 -1.65 -16.44
C LEU A 142 3.78 -1.96 -16.67
N ILE A 143 4.09 -3.00 -17.43
CA ILE A 143 5.47 -3.38 -17.76
C ILE A 143 6.11 -2.35 -18.71
N ILE A 144 5.40 -1.92 -19.76
CA ILE A 144 5.91 -0.88 -20.65
C ILE A 144 6.07 0.45 -19.91
N ALA A 145 5.11 0.83 -19.05
CA ALA A 145 5.25 2.01 -18.21
C ALA A 145 6.49 1.93 -17.29
N ALA A 146 6.74 0.76 -16.69
CA ALA A 146 7.93 0.51 -15.89
C ALA A 146 9.22 0.65 -16.73
N ILE A 147 9.29 0.09 -17.94
CA ILE A 147 10.44 0.24 -18.84
C ILE A 147 10.71 1.72 -19.17
N MET A 148 9.67 2.54 -19.30
CA MET A 148 9.82 3.99 -19.51
C MET A 148 10.19 4.78 -18.25
N GLY A 149 10.47 4.08 -17.14
CA GLY A 149 10.88 4.66 -15.87
C GLY A 149 9.74 5.27 -15.07
N LEU A 150 8.50 4.77 -15.23
CA LEU A 150 7.39 5.07 -14.35
C LEU A 150 6.79 3.76 -13.82
N ASN A 151 7.13 3.42 -12.59
CA ASN A 151 6.57 2.23 -11.97
C ASN A 151 5.13 2.52 -11.56
N LEU A 152 4.15 1.84 -12.16
CA LEU A 152 2.71 1.93 -11.82
C LEU A 152 2.16 0.63 -11.21
N VAL A 153 2.99 -0.41 -11.09
CA VAL A 153 2.55 -1.76 -10.71
C VAL A 153 1.80 -1.77 -9.38
N GLY A 154 2.32 -1.06 -8.39
CA GLY A 154 1.72 -0.93 -7.07
C GLY A 154 0.25 -0.51 -7.00
N LEU A 155 -0.25 0.20 -8.02
CA LEU A 155 -1.67 0.57 -8.07
C LEU A 155 -2.57 -0.64 -8.29
N MET A 156 -2.11 -1.63 -9.06
CA MET A 156 -2.85 -2.81 -9.51
C MET A 156 -2.28 -4.13 -8.98
N ASP A 157 -1.19 -4.11 -8.21
CA ASP A 157 -0.70 -5.29 -7.51
C ASP A 157 -1.74 -5.76 -6.47
N PRO A 158 -2.16 -7.04 -6.47
CA PRO A 158 -3.10 -7.57 -5.48
C PRO A 158 -2.65 -7.39 -4.02
N ILE A 159 -1.35 -7.50 -3.72
CA ILE A 159 -0.86 -7.40 -2.33
C ILE A 159 -0.92 -5.94 -1.86
N SER A 160 -0.41 -5.03 -2.67
CA SER A 160 -0.45 -3.58 -2.43
C SER A 160 -1.89 -3.07 -2.38
N LEU A 161 -2.79 -3.52 -3.27
CA LEU A 161 -4.21 -3.17 -3.19
C LEU A 161 -4.85 -3.63 -1.89
N LEU A 162 -4.63 -4.88 -1.50
CA LEU A 162 -5.18 -5.43 -0.27
C LEU A 162 -4.66 -4.67 0.95
N PHE A 163 -3.33 -4.47 1.03
CA PHE A 163 -2.71 -3.77 2.15
C PHE A 163 -3.23 -2.34 2.27
N ARG A 164 -3.25 -1.56 1.19
CA ARG A 164 -3.72 -0.16 1.23
C ARG A 164 -5.19 -0.06 1.65
N SER A 165 -6.03 -0.92 1.08
CA SER A 165 -7.48 -0.92 1.36
C SER A 165 -7.74 -1.26 2.83
N LEU A 166 -7.00 -2.22 3.39
CA LEU A 166 -7.12 -2.58 4.79
C LEU A 166 -6.48 -1.54 5.70
N ALA A 167 -5.21 -1.23 5.51
CA ALA A 167 -4.40 -0.42 6.41
C ALA A 167 -4.82 1.07 6.46
N LEU A 168 -5.25 1.64 5.32
CA LEU A 168 -5.53 3.06 5.20
C LEU A 168 -7.03 3.39 5.24
N ALA A 169 -7.92 2.44 4.87
CA ALA A 169 -9.36 2.68 4.80
C ALA A 169 -10.15 1.85 5.82
N ILE A 170 -10.08 0.52 5.73
CA ILE A 170 -10.96 -0.36 6.55
C ILE A 170 -10.56 -0.33 8.03
N PHE A 171 -9.28 -0.51 8.36
CA PHE A 171 -8.83 -0.54 9.76
C PHE A 171 -9.05 0.82 10.45
N PRO A 172 -8.65 1.96 9.87
CA PRO A 172 -8.95 3.26 10.45
C PRO A 172 -10.46 3.52 10.54
N GLY A 173 -11.24 3.19 9.50
CA GLY A 173 -12.69 3.36 9.52
C GLY A 173 -13.39 2.54 10.60
N LEU A 174 -13.00 1.27 10.78
CA LEU A 174 -13.49 0.42 11.87
C LEU A 174 -13.03 0.93 13.24
N GLY A 175 -11.78 1.39 13.35
CA GLY A 175 -11.25 1.96 14.60
C GLY A 175 -12.02 3.19 15.05
N VAL A 176 -12.30 4.12 14.13
CA VAL A 176 -13.15 5.29 14.40
C VAL A 176 -14.56 4.85 14.78
N GLY A 177 -15.19 3.97 14.01
CA GLY A 177 -16.55 3.50 14.33
C GLY A 177 -16.66 2.80 15.68
N LEU A 178 -15.67 1.98 16.05
CA LEU A 178 -15.61 1.33 17.36
C LEU A 178 -15.40 2.35 18.49
N LYS A 179 -14.52 3.32 18.28
CA LYS A 179 -14.27 4.39 19.27
C LYS A 179 -15.52 5.22 19.53
N GLU A 180 -16.26 5.62 18.50
CA GLU A 180 -17.53 6.35 18.68
C GLU A 180 -18.57 5.52 19.46
N VAL A 181 -18.62 4.21 19.22
CA VAL A 181 -19.48 3.29 19.99
C VAL A 181 -19.03 3.20 21.44
N PHE A 182 -17.71 3.13 21.71
CA PHE A 182 -17.16 3.08 23.06
C PHE A 182 -17.37 4.40 23.81
N ASP A 183 -17.18 5.53 23.15
CA ASP A 183 -17.43 6.87 23.71
C ASP A 183 -18.92 7.04 24.04
N ALA A 184 -19.83 6.57 23.17
CA ALA A 184 -21.26 6.55 23.45
C ALA A 184 -21.60 5.67 24.67
N MET A 185 -21.01 4.47 24.79
CA MET A 185 -21.21 3.62 25.98
C MET A 185 -20.62 4.23 27.25
N ALA A 186 -19.46 4.89 27.15
CA ALA A 186 -18.80 5.54 28.27
C ALA A 186 -19.62 6.74 28.80
N SER A 187 -20.38 7.41 27.92
CA SER A 187 -21.28 8.51 28.29
C SER A 187 -22.58 8.07 28.97
N SER A 188 -22.85 6.75 29.06
CA SER A 188 -24.07 6.24 29.70
C SER A 188 -23.94 6.15 31.22
N ASP A 189 -25.02 6.43 31.94
CA ASP A 189 -25.09 6.37 33.41
C ASP A 189 -25.04 4.92 33.97
N ILE A 190 -25.06 3.92 33.09
CA ILE A 190 -25.06 2.51 33.47
C ILE A 190 -23.62 2.06 33.74
N LYS A 191 -23.27 1.87 35.03
CA LYS A 191 -21.92 1.44 35.48
C LYS A 191 -21.35 0.23 34.74
N ILE A 192 -22.19 -0.69 34.27
CA ILE A 192 -21.75 -1.88 33.52
C ILE A 192 -21.25 -1.51 32.12
N LEU A 193 -21.93 -0.58 31.45
CA LEU A 193 -21.56 -0.10 30.11
C LEU A 193 -20.26 0.71 30.17
N TYR A 194 -20.09 1.52 31.21
CA TYR A 194 -18.84 2.25 31.46
C TYR A 194 -17.63 1.32 31.68
N LYS A 195 -17.77 0.27 32.49
CA LYS A 195 -16.67 -0.71 32.67
C LYS A 195 -16.38 -1.49 31.39
N LEU A 196 -17.44 -1.80 30.63
CA LEU A 196 -17.34 -2.55 29.39
C LEU A 196 -16.70 -1.73 28.27
N SER A 197 -16.94 -0.41 28.20
CA SER A 197 -16.30 0.47 27.23
C SER A 197 -14.79 0.56 27.42
N TYR A 198 -14.33 0.80 28.65
CA TYR A 198 -12.89 0.91 28.95
C TYR A 198 -12.15 -0.41 28.68
N THR A 199 -12.73 -1.54 29.10
CA THR A 199 -12.11 -2.86 28.87
C THR A 199 -12.09 -3.23 27.38
N ALA A 200 -13.15 -2.91 26.64
CA ALA A 200 -13.19 -3.11 25.19
C ALA A 200 -12.17 -2.23 24.46
N GLU A 201 -12.00 -0.97 24.86
CA GLU A 201 -11.02 -0.06 24.25
C GLU A 201 -9.58 -0.57 24.41
N VAL A 202 -9.20 -1.03 25.61
CA VAL A 202 -7.88 -1.61 25.89
C VAL A 202 -7.63 -2.87 25.05
N LEU A 203 -8.64 -3.69 24.81
CA LEU A 203 -8.51 -4.94 24.05
C LEU A 203 -8.45 -4.71 22.52
N VAL A 204 -9.12 -3.68 22.03
CA VAL A 204 -9.29 -3.37 20.60
C VAL A 204 -8.19 -2.43 20.08
N SER A 205 -7.69 -1.55 20.93
CA SER A 205 -6.66 -0.56 20.57
C SER A 205 -5.33 -1.14 20.05
N PRO A 206 -4.82 -2.32 20.45
CA PRO A 206 -3.64 -2.92 19.80
C PRO A 206 -3.89 -3.21 18.31
N VAL A 207 -5.11 -3.62 17.96
CA VAL A 207 -5.50 -4.01 16.60
C VAL A 207 -5.87 -2.79 15.75
N PHE A 208 -6.65 -1.85 16.28
CA PHE A 208 -7.22 -0.72 15.54
C PHE A 208 -6.52 0.62 15.77
N GLY A 209 -5.91 0.80 16.94
CA GLY A 209 -4.98 1.90 17.26
C GLY A 209 -5.54 2.80 18.36
N TYR A 210 -4.65 3.46 19.09
CA TYR A 210 -4.99 4.52 20.04
C TYR A 210 -5.07 5.87 19.28
N GLY A 211 -6.16 6.11 18.55
CA GLY A 211 -6.43 7.42 17.95
C GLY A 211 -7.07 7.42 16.56
N TYR A 212 -7.53 8.60 16.16
CA TYR A 212 -8.18 8.86 14.87
C TYR A 212 -7.11 8.99 13.76
N GLN A 213 -6.71 7.85 13.18
CA GLN A 213 -5.88 7.87 11.97
C GLN A 213 -6.73 8.27 10.77
N ALA A 214 -6.29 9.26 10.00
CA ALA A 214 -6.94 9.70 8.78
C ALA A 214 -5.93 9.74 7.63
N PHE A 215 -6.35 9.26 6.47
CA PHE A 215 -5.54 9.33 5.25
C PHE A 215 -6.35 9.99 4.13
N ARG A 216 -5.74 10.93 3.40
CA ARG A 216 -6.38 11.52 2.22
C ARG A 216 -6.78 10.42 1.23
N THR A 217 -7.94 10.54 0.62
CA THR A 217 -8.47 9.58 -0.39
C THR A 217 -8.69 8.14 0.10
N ALA A 218 -8.55 7.85 1.40
CA ALA A 218 -8.77 6.50 1.94
C ALA A 218 -10.20 5.98 1.70
N TRP A 219 -11.20 6.84 1.86
CA TRP A 219 -12.60 6.46 1.60
C TRP A 219 -12.79 5.96 0.16
N PHE A 220 -12.10 6.58 -0.81
CA PHE A 220 -12.21 6.25 -2.22
C PHE A 220 -11.63 4.87 -2.54
N ILE A 221 -10.45 4.53 -1.98
CA ILE A 221 -9.90 3.17 -2.16
C ILE A 221 -10.74 2.13 -1.43
N GLY A 222 -11.25 2.45 -0.25
CA GLY A 222 -12.13 1.56 0.51
C GLY A 222 -13.37 1.21 -0.30
N LEU A 223 -13.99 2.21 -0.92
CA LEU A 223 -15.13 2.03 -1.81
C LEU A 223 -14.79 1.14 -3.02
N ILE A 224 -13.70 1.42 -3.73
CA ILE A 224 -13.24 0.61 -4.87
C ILE A 224 -13.03 -0.84 -4.44
N PHE A 225 -12.38 -1.07 -3.30
CA PHE A 225 -12.13 -2.40 -2.79
C PHE A 225 -13.43 -3.15 -2.45
N LEU A 226 -14.39 -2.49 -1.80
CA LEU A 226 -15.70 -3.06 -1.51
C LEU A 226 -16.48 -3.41 -2.79
N VAL A 227 -16.41 -2.56 -3.83
CA VAL A 227 -17.01 -2.85 -5.15
C VAL A 227 -16.34 -4.07 -5.78
N ILE A 228 -15.01 -4.16 -5.76
CA ILE A 228 -14.27 -5.33 -6.26
C ILE A 228 -14.66 -6.61 -5.52
N LEU A 229 -14.86 -6.53 -4.21
CA LEU A 229 -15.35 -7.67 -3.41
C LEU A 229 -16.80 -8.04 -3.77
N PHE A 230 -17.68 -7.04 -3.93
CA PHE A 230 -19.07 -7.24 -4.32
C PHE A 230 -19.21 -7.92 -5.68
N LEU A 231 -18.34 -7.60 -6.65
CA LEU A 231 -18.34 -8.23 -7.98
C LEU A 231 -18.08 -9.76 -7.94
N ASN A 232 -17.54 -10.31 -6.85
CA ASN A 232 -17.43 -11.76 -6.68
C ASN A 232 -18.78 -12.48 -6.65
N ARG A 233 -19.85 -11.75 -6.30
CA ARG A 233 -21.21 -12.29 -6.24
C ARG A 233 -21.74 -12.65 -7.63
N ILE A 234 -21.24 -12.00 -8.67
CA ILE A 234 -21.56 -12.26 -10.09
C ILE A 234 -20.55 -13.23 -10.70
N ARG A 235 -19.25 -12.96 -10.54
CA ARG A 235 -18.18 -13.82 -11.07
C ARG A 235 -17.19 -14.18 -9.96
N PRO A 236 -17.05 -15.46 -9.58
CA PRO A 236 -16.14 -15.84 -8.51
C PRO A 236 -14.70 -15.44 -8.86
N ARG A 237 -13.98 -14.90 -7.87
CA ARG A 237 -12.62 -14.37 -8.02
C ARG A 237 -12.50 -13.34 -9.16
N PHE A 238 -13.43 -12.39 -9.23
CA PHE A 238 -13.49 -11.36 -10.27
C PHE A 238 -12.13 -10.68 -10.51
N TRP A 239 -11.48 -10.20 -9.44
CA TRP A 239 -10.16 -9.57 -9.51
C TRP A 239 -9.11 -10.48 -10.18
N CYS A 240 -8.97 -11.72 -9.70
CA CYS A 240 -7.97 -12.66 -10.21
C CYS A 240 -8.22 -13.05 -11.68
N ARG A 241 -9.48 -13.06 -12.12
CA ARG A 241 -9.85 -13.43 -13.50
C ARG A 241 -9.71 -12.26 -14.47
N VAL A 242 -10.05 -11.06 -14.06
CA VAL A 242 -10.24 -9.91 -14.97
C VAL A 242 -9.15 -8.85 -14.82
N LEU A 243 -8.74 -8.51 -13.59
CA LEU A 243 -7.95 -7.31 -13.32
C LEU A 243 -6.51 -7.58 -12.86
N CYS A 244 -6.24 -8.74 -12.26
CA CYS A 244 -4.96 -8.99 -11.59
C CYS A 244 -3.77 -9.17 -12.56
N PRO A 245 -2.83 -8.20 -12.65
CA PRO A 245 -1.67 -8.30 -13.53
C PRO A 245 -0.68 -9.37 -13.03
N LEU A 246 -0.55 -9.56 -11.72
CA LEU A 246 0.25 -10.64 -11.15
C LEU A 246 -0.30 -12.01 -11.56
N GLY A 247 -1.62 -12.19 -11.54
CA GLY A 247 -2.27 -13.42 -11.99
C GLY A 247 -2.12 -13.67 -13.49
N ALA A 248 -1.99 -12.61 -14.29
CA ALA A 248 -1.63 -12.70 -15.71
C ALA A 248 -0.18 -13.15 -15.88
N LEU A 249 0.78 -12.52 -15.18
CA LEU A 249 2.20 -12.87 -15.20
C LEU A 249 2.43 -14.33 -14.83
N LEU A 250 1.88 -14.78 -13.68
CA LEU A 250 1.97 -16.17 -13.26
C LEU A 250 1.27 -17.13 -14.23
N GLY A 251 0.25 -16.68 -14.96
CA GLY A 251 -0.37 -17.46 -16.04
C GLY A 251 0.46 -17.58 -17.31
N LEU A 252 1.38 -16.63 -17.56
CA LEU A 252 2.40 -16.78 -18.60
C LEU A 252 3.42 -17.85 -18.19
N CYS A 253 3.84 -17.85 -16.92
CA CYS A 253 4.80 -18.81 -16.37
C CYS A 253 4.22 -20.22 -16.20
N SER A 254 2.95 -20.36 -15.81
CA SER A 254 2.33 -21.65 -15.52
C SER A 254 2.10 -22.53 -16.76
N ARG A 255 2.33 -22.03 -17.97
CA ARG A 255 2.11 -22.79 -19.21
C ARG A 255 2.93 -24.08 -19.24
N VAL A 256 4.17 -24.01 -18.79
CA VAL A 256 5.08 -25.16 -18.80
C VAL A 256 4.93 -26.04 -17.55
N SER A 257 3.87 -25.85 -16.76
CA SER A 257 3.67 -26.62 -15.52
C SER A 257 3.63 -28.12 -15.76
N ILE A 258 4.34 -28.83 -14.88
CA ILE A 258 4.42 -30.29 -14.85
C ILE A 258 3.11 -30.88 -14.31
N LEU A 259 2.46 -30.16 -13.38
CA LEU A 259 1.14 -30.52 -12.89
C LEU A 259 0.08 -30.27 -13.97
N ARG A 260 -0.61 -31.33 -14.39
CA ARG A 260 -1.63 -31.30 -15.45
C ARG A 260 -2.96 -31.89 -14.97
N LEU A 261 -4.06 -31.34 -15.49
CA LEU A 261 -5.39 -31.91 -15.34
C LEU A 261 -5.61 -32.93 -16.48
N GLU A 262 -5.63 -34.21 -16.14
CA GLU A 262 -6.08 -35.28 -17.03
C GLU A 262 -7.60 -35.41 -16.95
N LYS A 263 -8.20 -35.65 -18.12
CA LYS A 263 -9.64 -35.70 -18.33
C LYS A 263 -9.96 -37.01 -19.04
N ASP A 264 -10.81 -37.81 -18.40
CA ASP A 264 -11.32 -39.06 -18.95
C ASP A 264 -12.68 -38.78 -19.60
N PHE A 265 -12.77 -39.04 -20.90
CA PHE A 265 -13.98 -38.78 -21.68
C PHE A 265 -15.02 -39.88 -21.49
N GLU A 266 -14.58 -41.12 -21.27
CA GLU A 266 -15.46 -42.28 -21.16
C GLU A 266 -16.25 -42.24 -19.85
N LYS A 267 -15.64 -41.71 -18.79
CA LYS A 267 -16.29 -41.55 -17.47
C LYS A 267 -17.17 -40.31 -17.37
N CYS A 268 -17.20 -39.43 -18.38
CA CYS A 268 -17.86 -38.13 -18.24
C CYS A 268 -19.33 -38.16 -18.64
N THR A 269 -20.21 -37.74 -17.72
CA THR A 269 -21.66 -37.64 -17.94
C THR A 269 -22.16 -36.23 -18.35
N ASP A 270 -21.26 -35.31 -18.73
CA ASP A 270 -21.56 -33.88 -19.02
C ASP A 270 -22.43 -33.15 -17.96
N CYS A 271 -22.36 -33.57 -16.69
CA CYS A 271 -23.17 -32.98 -15.60
C CYS A 271 -22.80 -31.52 -15.24
N LYS A 272 -21.73 -30.97 -15.84
CA LYS A 272 -21.23 -29.58 -15.69
C LYS A 272 -20.89 -29.14 -14.25
N LEU A 273 -20.88 -30.04 -13.27
CA LEU A 273 -20.53 -29.74 -11.88
C LEU A 273 -19.09 -29.23 -11.73
N CYS A 274 -18.15 -29.79 -12.49
CA CYS A 274 -16.76 -29.34 -12.50
C CYS A 274 -16.61 -27.89 -12.99
N THR A 275 -17.36 -27.50 -14.02
CA THR A 275 -17.41 -26.13 -14.55
C THR A 275 -18.11 -25.20 -13.57
N LYS A 276 -19.22 -25.63 -12.98
CA LYS A 276 -19.92 -24.88 -11.92
C LYS A 276 -19.00 -24.56 -10.73
N GLY A 277 -18.12 -25.48 -10.35
CA GLY A 277 -17.13 -25.29 -9.28
C GLY A 277 -15.82 -24.58 -9.69
N CYS A 278 -15.63 -24.28 -10.98
CA CYS A 278 -14.37 -23.73 -11.49
C CYS A 278 -14.24 -22.23 -11.24
N GLN A 279 -13.36 -21.85 -10.33
CA GLN A 279 -13.14 -20.44 -9.99
C GLN A 279 -12.13 -19.73 -10.90
N GLY A 280 -11.39 -20.49 -11.71
CA GLY A 280 -10.46 -19.95 -12.69
C GLY A 280 -11.10 -19.70 -14.06
N ALA A 281 -12.28 -20.28 -14.31
CA ALA A 281 -12.80 -20.46 -15.67
C ALA A 281 -11.78 -21.08 -16.63
N ALA A 282 -11.25 -22.22 -16.19
CA ALA A 282 -10.16 -22.93 -16.83
C ALA A 282 -10.63 -24.12 -17.70
N SER A 283 -11.92 -24.17 -18.04
CA SER A 283 -12.54 -25.25 -18.83
C SER A 283 -12.17 -26.66 -18.33
N PRO A 284 -12.60 -27.08 -17.12
CA PRO A 284 -12.21 -28.37 -16.56
C PRO A 284 -12.94 -29.56 -17.18
N ILE A 285 -14.04 -29.34 -17.90
CA ILE A 285 -14.87 -30.39 -18.47
C ILE A 285 -14.15 -31.17 -19.59
N PRO A 286 -14.28 -32.50 -19.67
CA PRO A 286 -13.92 -33.29 -20.86
C PRO A 286 -14.63 -32.73 -22.10
N GLY A 287 -13.99 -32.77 -23.28
CA GLY A 287 -14.51 -32.13 -24.50
C GLY A 287 -13.90 -30.76 -24.83
N GLN A 288 -13.26 -30.11 -23.85
CA GLN A 288 -12.63 -28.81 -24.05
C GLN A 288 -11.15 -28.82 -23.68
N ASP A 289 -10.36 -28.01 -24.37
CA ASP A 289 -8.95 -27.77 -24.02
C ASP A 289 -8.86 -27.19 -22.59
N TRP A 290 -7.93 -27.71 -21.79
CA TRP A 290 -7.69 -27.19 -20.44
C TRP A 290 -6.88 -25.89 -20.50
N GLU A 291 -7.43 -24.82 -19.94
CA GLU A 291 -6.81 -23.50 -19.94
C GLU A 291 -5.90 -23.35 -18.71
N ASN A 292 -4.68 -23.90 -18.80
CA ASN A 292 -3.72 -23.90 -17.69
C ASN A 292 -3.40 -22.48 -17.18
N ALA A 293 -3.24 -21.52 -18.08
CA ALA A 293 -3.00 -20.12 -17.74
C ALA A 293 -4.14 -19.47 -16.91
N GLU A 294 -5.35 -20.06 -16.92
CA GLU A 294 -6.52 -19.65 -16.15
C GLU A 294 -6.81 -20.56 -14.95
N CYS A 295 -6.14 -21.71 -14.81
CA CYS A 295 -6.29 -22.57 -13.64
C CYS A 295 -5.56 -21.98 -12.43
N VAL A 296 -6.22 -21.91 -11.27
CA VAL A 296 -5.61 -21.49 -9.98
C VAL A 296 -5.29 -22.68 -9.07
N VAL A 297 -5.35 -23.90 -9.61
CA VAL A 297 -5.01 -25.15 -8.90
C VAL A 297 -5.78 -25.30 -7.58
N CYS A 298 -7.07 -24.92 -7.58
CA CYS A 298 -7.88 -24.95 -6.36
C CYS A 298 -8.45 -26.33 -6.00
N PHE A 299 -8.33 -27.30 -6.91
CA PHE A 299 -8.86 -28.67 -6.81
C PHE A 299 -10.40 -28.80 -6.62
N ASN A 300 -11.15 -27.70 -6.70
CA ASN A 300 -12.62 -27.74 -6.53
C ASN A 300 -13.30 -28.57 -7.63
N CYS A 301 -12.83 -28.49 -8.88
CA CYS A 301 -13.41 -29.27 -9.99
C CYS A 301 -13.18 -30.77 -9.82
N PHE A 302 -11.99 -31.15 -9.35
CA PHE A 302 -11.65 -32.55 -9.04
C PHE A 302 -12.52 -33.09 -7.92
N ASN A 303 -12.71 -32.33 -6.84
CA ASN A 303 -13.55 -32.74 -5.71
C ASN A 303 -15.07 -32.73 -6.01
N ALA A 304 -15.50 -32.07 -7.08
CA ALA A 304 -16.92 -31.94 -7.43
C ALA A 304 -17.39 -32.99 -8.46
N CYS A 305 -16.48 -33.77 -9.04
CA CYS A 305 -16.81 -34.78 -10.04
C CYS A 305 -17.28 -36.07 -9.35
N PRO A 306 -18.51 -36.55 -9.59
CA PRO A 306 -18.99 -37.80 -9.01
C PRO A 306 -18.38 -39.04 -9.67
N GLU A 307 -18.05 -38.96 -10.96
CA GLU A 307 -17.55 -40.09 -11.77
C GLU A 307 -16.02 -40.25 -11.75
N ASP A 308 -15.32 -39.44 -10.94
CA ASP A 308 -13.85 -39.39 -10.91
C ASP A 308 -13.18 -39.24 -12.30
N ALA A 309 -13.87 -38.58 -13.24
CA ALA A 309 -13.41 -38.35 -14.62
C ALA A 309 -12.27 -37.31 -14.72
N LEU A 310 -11.84 -36.72 -13.60
CA LEU A 310 -10.80 -35.70 -13.54
C LEU A 310 -9.67 -36.19 -12.62
N SER A 311 -8.42 -36.06 -13.04
CA SER A 311 -7.28 -36.35 -12.15
C SER A 311 -6.15 -35.36 -12.36
N PHE A 312 -5.41 -35.04 -11.30
CA PHE A 312 -4.20 -34.23 -11.39
C PHE A 312 -2.98 -35.13 -11.34
N LYS A 313 -2.16 -35.13 -12.39
CA LYS A 313 -0.93 -35.93 -12.47
C LYS A 313 0.29 -35.03 -12.75
N LEU A 314 1.43 -35.45 -12.24
CA LEU A 314 2.74 -34.87 -12.56
C LEU A 314 3.24 -35.58 -13.82
N ARG A 315 3.19 -34.91 -14.96
CA ARG A 315 3.64 -35.49 -16.22
C ARG A 315 4.40 -34.46 -17.05
N ARG A 316 5.65 -34.77 -17.36
CA ARG A 316 6.48 -34.02 -18.31
C ARG A 316 6.06 -34.48 -19.72
N SER A 317 5.14 -33.77 -20.35
CA SER A 317 4.69 -34.06 -21.73
C SER A 317 4.86 -32.83 -22.61
N ARG A 318 4.98 -33.05 -23.93
CA ARG A 318 5.18 -32.02 -24.96
C ARG A 318 4.20 -30.85 -24.77
N PRO A 319 4.63 -29.59 -25.04
CA PRO A 319 3.81 -28.41 -24.81
C PRO A 319 2.59 -28.40 -25.74
N LEU A 320 1.51 -29.06 -25.35
CA LEU A 320 0.16 -28.78 -25.83
C LEU A 320 -0.25 -27.47 -25.18
N ASN A 321 0.18 -26.33 -25.72
CA ASN A 321 -0.30 -25.03 -25.27
C ASN A 321 -0.50 -24.10 -26.45
N LYS A 322 -1.77 -23.87 -26.78
CA LYS A 322 -2.19 -22.60 -27.40
C LYS A 322 -1.72 -21.47 -26.46
N ARG A 323 -1.07 -20.44 -27.01
CA ARG A 323 -0.75 -19.22 -26.26
C ARG A 323 -2.05 -18.69 -25.63
N PRO A 324 -2.05 -18.19 -24.38
CA PRO A 324 -3.18 -17.47 -23.81
C PRO A 324 -3.66 -16.46 -24.84
N ASP A 325 -4.95 -16.54 -25.15
CA ASP A 325 -5.58 -15.63 -26.08
C ASP A 325 -5.65 -14.25 -25.43
N MET A 326 -4.60 -13.45 -25.64
CA MET A 326 -4.56 -12.05 -25.24
C MET A 326 -5.40 -11.19 -26.18
N GLY A 327 -5.54 -11.60 -27.45
CA GLY A 327 -6.13 -10.80 -28.53
C GLY A 327 -5.23 -9.65 -28.99
N ARG A 328 -5.13 -9.44 -30.31
CA ARG A 328 -4.27 -8.40 -30.91
C ARG A 328 -4.57 -6.99 -30.36
N ARG A 329 -5.86 -6.66 -30.16
CA ARG A 329 -6.29 -5.36 -29.65
C ARG A 329 -5.82 -5.10 -28.21
N ALA A 330 -5.84 -6.11 -27.34
CA ALA A 330 -5.38 -5.95 -25.96
C ALA A 330 -3.85 -5.75 -25.88
N VAL A 331 -3.10 -6.41 -26.77
CA VAL A 331 -1.65 -6.24 -26.86
C VAL A 331 -1.31 -4.85 -27.38
N LEU A 332 -1.83 -4.46 -28.55
CA LEU A 332 -1.55 -3.14 -29.14
C LEU A 332 -2.05 -2.01 -28.24
N GLY A 333 -3.25 -2.14 -27.68
CA GLY A 333 -3.78 -1.18 -26.73
C GLY A 333 -2.92 -1.08 -25.47
N GLY A 334 -2.45 -2.21 -24.94
CA GLY A 334 -1.61 -2.22 -23.73
C GLY A 334 -0.24 -1.59 -23.98
N LEU A 335 0.36 -1.83 -25.15
CA LEU A 335 1.61 -1.17 -25.58
C LEU A 335 1.41 0.34 -25.71
N ALA A 336 0.36 0.76 -26.43
CA ALA A 336 0.05 2.18 -26.64
C ALA A 336 -0.24 2.89 -25.31
N ALA A 337 -1.05 2.29 -24.44
CA ALA A 337 -1.36 2.83 -23.12
C ALA A 337 -0.10 2.91 -22.25
N GLY A 338 0.69 1.83 -22.18
CA GLY A 338 1.92 1.78 -21.40
C GLY A 338 2.97 2.79 -21.88
N PHE A 339 3.00 3.12 -23.18
CA PHE A 339 3.84 4.18 -23.73
C PHE A 339 3.32 5.57 -23.42
N SER A 340 1.99 5.75 -23.51
CA SER A 340 1.34 7.05 -23.33
C SER A 340 1.34 7.52 -21.88
N PHE A 341 1.05 6.65 -20.91
CA PHE A 341 0.91 7.04 -19.50
C PHE A 341 2.16 7.74 -18.91
N PRO A 342 3.39 7.23 -19.08
CA PRO A 342 4.60 7.90 -18.59
C PRO A 342 4.88 9.23 -19.28
N LEU A 343 4.50 9.38 -20.56
CA LEU A 343 4.65 10.63 -21.31
C LEU A 343 3.64 11.66 -20.83
N LEU A 344 2.35 11.30 -20.83
CA LEU A 344 1.25 12.14 -20.38
C LEU A 344 1.42 12.54 -18.91
N GLY A 345 1.83 11.59 -18.06
CA GLY A 345 2.04 11.82 -16.63
C GLY A 345 3.19 12.78 -16.30
N ARG A 346 4.02 13.16 -17.28
CA ARG A 346 5.10 14.16 -17.16
C ARG A 346 4.71 15.53 -17.73
N LEU A 347 3.56 15.65 -18.39
CA LEU A 347 3.15 16.89 -19.07
C LEU A 347 2.78 18.03 -18.11
N ASP A 348 2.39 17.71 -16.87
CA ASP A 348 2.11 18.72 -15.84
C ASP A 348 3.36 19.48 -15.36
N GLY A 349 4.57 19.05 -15.77
CA GLY A 349 5.83 19.70 -15.44
C GLY A 349 6.28 19.55 -13.99
N GLN A 350 5.47 18.93 -13.12
CA GLN A 350 5.72 18.82 -11.67
C GLN A 350 6.96 17.96 -11.35
N VAL A 351 7.29 17.02 -12.25
CA VAL A 351 8.43 16.12 -12.08
C VAL A 351 9.75 16.75 -12.56
N HIS A 352 9.71 17.78 -13.42
CA HIS A 352 10.90 18.22 -14.18
C HIS A 352 11.22 19.71 -14.08
N LYS A 353 10.19 20.56 -14.01
CA LYS A 353 10.31 22.02 -14.08
C LYS A 353 10.13 22.67 -12.71
N ILE A 354 9.00 22.42 -12.05
CA ILE A 354 8.62 23.09 -10.80
C ILE A 354 8.15 22.03 -9.81
N SER A 355 8.72 21.98 -8.60
CA SER A 355 8.17 21.15 -7.53
C SER A 355 7.07 21.91 -6.81
N ASP A 356 5.92 21.28 -6.55
CA ASP A 356 4.90 21.86 -5.66
C ASP A 356 5.53 22.12 -4.27
N PRO A 357 5.40 23.34 -3.71
CA PRO A 357 5.95 23.66 -2.39
C PRO A 357 5.41 22.78 -1.25
N ARG A 358 4.25 22.14 -1.45
CA ARG A 358 3.61 21.25 -0.48
C ARG A 358 4.12 19.81 -0.57
N LEU A 359 4.92 19.48 -1.58
CA LEU A 359 5.41 18.12 -1.81
C LEU A 359 6.61 17.80 -0.92
N ILE A 360 6.35 17.67 0.38
CA ILE A 360 7.37 17.24 1.35
C ILE A 360 7.40 15.72 1.38
N ARG A 361 8.55 15.10 1.11
CA ARG A 361 8.73 13.64 1.12
C ARG A 361 9.28 13.16 2.47
N PRO A 362 9.03 11.90 2.86
CA PRO A 362 9.65 11.32 4.07
C PRO A 362 11.18 11.37 4.04
N PRO A 363 11.85 11.44 5.21
CA PRO A 363 13.31 11.42 5.26
C PRO A 363 13.85 10.12 4.64
N GLY A 364 14.98 10.22 3.94
CA GLY A 364 15.57 9.12 3.18
C GLY A 364 14.94 8.88 1.79
N SER A 365 13.91 9.64 1.41
CA SER A 365 13.34 9.56 0.06
C SER A 365 14.36 9.91 -1.01
N LEU A 366 14.42 9.09 -2.06
CA LEU A 366 15.22 9.38 -3.25
C LEU A 366 14.76 10.66 -3.96
N PRO A 367 15.58 11.23 -4.87
CA PRO A 367 15.12 12.32 -5.71
C PRO A 367 13.88 11.89 -6.52
N GLU A 368 13.05 12.86 -6.90
CA GLU A 368 11.67 12.60 -7.35
C GLU A 368 11.60 11.57 -8.50
N ARG A 369 12.51 11.65 -9.47
CA ARG A 369 12.53 10.72 -10.62
C ARG A 369 12.83 9.29 -10.18
N GLU A 370 13.86 9.08 -9.36
CA GLU A 370 14.22 7.75 -8.85
C GLU A 370 13.15 7.20 -7.90
N LEU A 371 12.53 8.07 -7.09
CA LEU A 371 11.41 7.68 -6.23
C LEU A 371 10.24 7.14 -7.07
N LEU A 372 9.85 7.84 -8.15
CA LEU A 372 8.78 7.38 -9.05
C LEU A 372 9.12 6.09 -9.82
N ARG A 373 10.42 5.81 -10.01
CA ARG A 373 10.89 4.56 -10.62
C ARG A 373 10.81 3.36 -9.68
N LEU A 374 10.89 3.58 -8.37
CA LEU A 374 11.01 2.49 -7.38
C LEU A 374 9.79 2.36 -6.46
N CYS A 375 9.02 3.42 -6.27
CA CYS A 375 7.90 3.42 -5.33
C CYS A 375 6.76 2.51 -5.80
N GLN A 376 6.46 1.48 -5.02
CA GLN A 376 5.33 0.57 -5.27
C GLN A 376 4.02 1.11 -4.68
N ARG A 377 3.97 2.36 -4.20
CA ARG A 377 2.77 2.98 -3.63
C ARG A 377 2.03 2.10 -2.60
N CYS A 378 2.75 1.22 -1.89
CA CYS A 378 2.15 0.14 -1.11
C CYS A 378 1.46 0.59 0.18
N GLY A 379 1.71 1.83 0.64
CA GLY A 379 1.12 2.38 1.87
C GLY A 379 1.81 1.94 3.17
N LEU A 380 2.84 1.09 3.15
CA LEU A 380 3.57 0.66 4.35
C LEU A 380 4.14 1.84 5.16
N CYS A 381 4.79 2.79 4.48
CA CYS A 381 5.34 3.99 5.12
C CYS A 381 4.25 4.90 5.71
N MET A 382 3.05 4.91 5.14
CA MET A 382 1.90 5.66 5.65
C MET A 382 1.37 4.99 6.93
N LYS A 383 1.24 3.66 6.92
CA LYS A 383 0.69 2.91 8.07
C LYS A 383 1.62 2.91 9.27
N VAL A 384 2.93 2.79 9.07
CA VAL A 384 3.91 2.75 10.16
C VAL A 384 4.10 4.11 10.84
N CYS A 385 3.69 5.20 10.18
CA CYS A 385 3.91 6.55 10.67
C CYS A 385 3.14 6.81 11.99
N PRO A 386 3.83 7.01 13.13
CA PRO A 386 3.16 7.14 14.42
C PRO A 386 2.36 8.45 14.55
N THR A 387 2.80 9.51 13.87
CA THR A 387 2.18 10.83 13.90
C THR A 387 1.13 11.02 12.81
N ASN A 388 0.88 10.00 11.97
CA ASN A 388 -0.05 10.07 10.83
C ASN A 388 0.23 11.23 9.84
N VAL A 389 1.47 11.74 9.79
CA VAL A 389 1.84 12.83 8.87
C VAL A 389 1.93 12.38 7.41
N ILE A 390 2.31 11.12 7.15
CA ILE A 390 2.54 10.60 5.79
C ILE A 390 1.20 10.15 5.17
N ASN A 391 0.85 10.79 4.06
CA ASN A 391 -0.39 10.63 3.32
C ASN A 391 -0.13 10.34 1.83
N PRO A 392 -1.11 9.77 1.10
CA PRO A 392 -1.01 9.63 -0.34
C PRO A 392 -1.23 10.98 -1.03
N THR A 393 -0.39 11.27 -2.02
CA THR A 393 -0.56 12.42 -2.93
C THR A 393 -1.80 12.23 -3.81
N LEU A 394 -2.45 13.34 -4.14
CA LEU A 394 -3.50 13.41 -5.15
C LEU A 394 -2.95 14.05 -6.44
N ALA A 395 -2.47 15.29 -6.33
CA ALA A 395 -1.96 16.08 -7.46
C ALA A 395 -0.63 16.78 -7.15
N GLU A 396 -0.21 16.79 -5.90
CA GLU A 396 1.00 17.49 -5.41
C GLU A 396 2.28 17.00 -6.08
N ALA A 397 2.31 15.75 -6.55
CA ALA A 397 3.43 15.14 -7.26
C ALA A 397 3.15 14.97 -8.77
N GLY A 398 2.15 15.68 -9.28
CA GLY A 398 1.63 15.46 -10.62
C GLY A 398 0.94 14.11 -10.80
N MET A 399 0.52 13.82 -12.03
CA MET A 399 -0.16 12.58 -12.39
C MET A 399 0.74 11.35 -12.19
N ALA A 400 2.02 11.43 -12.57
CA ALA A 400 2.97 10.34 -12.38
C ALA A 400 3.18 9.99 -10.90
N GLY A 401 3.10 11.00 -10.03
CA GLY A 401 3.24 10.87 -8.61
C GLY A 401 1.97 10.54 -7.86
N PHE A 402 0.84 10.24 -8.53
CA PHE A 402 -0.40 9.83 -7.87
C PHE A 402 -0.14 8.74 -6.81
N TRP A 403 -0.67 8.91 -5.60
CA TRP A 403 -0.60 7.92 -4.52
C TRP A 403 0.80 7.55 -4.00
N THR A 404 1.77 8.44 -4.21
CA THR A 404 3.09 8.35 -3.57
C THR A 404 3.05 9.03 -2.20
N PRO A 405 4.00 8.75 -1.27
CA PRO A 405 3.94 9.30 0.08
C PRO A 405 4.36 10.77 0.16
N HIS A 406 3.55 11.63 0.77
CA HIS A 406 3.93 13.00 1.12
C HIS A 406 3.48 13.36 2.53
N LEU A 407 4.11 14.38 3.14
CA LEU A 407 3.82 14.82 4.49
C LEU A 407 2.79 15.95 4.49
N ILE A 408 1.80 15.85 5.38
CA ILE A 408 0.79 16.87 5.63
C ILE A 408 0.96 17.38 7.06
N MET A 409 1.68 18.49 7.22
CA MET A 409 2.10 18.99 8.53
C MET A 409 0.94 19.50 9.41
N ILE A 410 -0.25 19.71 8.84
CA ILE A 410 -1.46 20.04 9.62
C ILE A 410 -2.11 18.80 10.25
N GLN A 411 -1.81 17.59 9.77
CA GLN A 411 -2.35 16.33 10.31
C GLN A 411 -1.40 15.69 11.33
N GLY A 412 -0.10 15.97 11.21
CA GLY A 412 0.93 15.45 12.10
C GLY A 412 2.26 16.09 11.78
N TYR A 413 3.36 15.50 12.24
CA TYR A 413 4.71 16.00 11.98
C TYR A 413 5.71 14.85 11.81
N CYS A 414 6.87 15.10 11.21
CA CYS A 414 7.96 14.13 11.16
C CYS A 414 8.67 14.10 12.52
N GLU A 415 8.47 13.02 13.28
CA GLU A 415 9.14 12.83 14.58
C GLU A 415 10.67 12.81 14.41
N TYR A 416 11.39 13.55 15.25
CA TYR A 416 12.81 13.86 15.03
C TYR A 416 13.68 12.60 15.08
N THR A 417 13.45 11.73 16.07
CA THR A 417 14.21 10.48 16.31
C THR A 417 13.66 9.26 15.55
N CYS A 418 12.67 9.41 14.66
CA CYS A 418 12.02 8.29 13.97
C CYS A 418 12.57 8.01 12.56
N THR A 419 12.85 6.75 12.24
CA THR A 419 13.34 6.28 10.92
C THR A 419 12.49 5.17 10.28
N LEU A 420 11.30 4.91 10.84
CA LEU A 420 10.46 3.76 10.49
C LEU A 420 10.03 3.70 9.01
N CYS A 421 9.80 4.84 8.36
CA CYS A 421 9.37 4.86 6.96
C CYS A 421 10.39 4.24 5.99
N GLY A 422 11.68 4.45 6.25
CA GLY A 422 12.78 3.83 5.50
C GLY A 422 12.94 2.36 5.84
N SER A 423 12.80 2.02 7.13
CA SER A 423 12.96 0.63 7.60
C SER A 423 11.87 -0.31 7.08
N VAL A 424 10.67 0.19 6.73
CA VAL A 424 9.59 -0.65 6.14
C VAL A 424 9.53 -0.62 4.61
N CYS A 425 10.28 0.24 3.93
CA CYS A 425 10.22 0.33 2.46
C CYS A 425 10.69 -0.99 1.83
N PRO A 426 9.86 -1.66 0.99
CA PRO A 426 10.26 -2.92 0.36
C PRO A 426 11.25 -2.68 -0.77
N THR A 427 11.13 -1.59 -1.52
CA THR A 427 11.89 -1.35 -2.76
C THR A 427 13.11 -0.45 -2.61
N GLY A 428 13.28 0.20 -1.46
CA GLY A 428 14.34 1.19 -1.26
C GLY A 428 14.06 2.56 -1.87
N ALA A 429 12.81 2.83 -2.30
CA ALA A 429 12.39 4.18 -2.73
C ALA A 429 12.55 5.23 -1.61
N ILE A 430 12.40 4.79 -0.37
CA ILE A 430 12.84 5.50 0.84
C ILE A 430 13.98 4.67 1.40
N LYS A 431 15.18 5.25 1.46
CA LYS A 431 16.37 4.61 1.98
C LYS A 431 16.21 4.30 3.47
N GLU A 432 16.78 3.19 3.88
CA GLU A 432 16.98 2.88 5.29
C GLU A 432 18.08 3.78 5.82
N ILE A 433 17.77 4.58 6.85
CA ILE A 433 18.65 5.56 7.48
C ILE A 433 18.69 5.29 8.99
N SER A 434 19.81 5.59 9.64
CA SER A 434 19.91 5.50 11.10
C SER A 434 19.44 6.79 11.77
N VAL A 435 19.11 6.70 13.07
CA VAL A 435 18.74 7.88 13.87
C VAL A 435 19.91 8.86 13.92
N LYS A 436 21.13 8.33 14.11
CA LYS A 436 22.37 9.10 14.10
C LYS A 436 22.58 9.84 12.78
N GLU A 437 22.42 9.16 11.64
CA GLU A 437 22.51 9.78 10.31
C GLU A 437 21.49 10.91 10.15
N LYS A 438 20.24 10.67 10.57
CA LYS A 438 19.16 11.65 10.48
C LYS A 438 19.40 12.92 11.31
N ILE A 439 20.11 12.80 12.44
CA ILE A 439 20.36 13.89 13.39
C ILE A 439 21.68 14.61 13.09
N GLU A 440 22.79 13.90 13.00
CA GLU A 440 24.14 14.47 12.87
C GLU A 440 24.43 14.95 11.44
N ARG A 441 23.85 14.30 10.42
CA ARG A 441 23.89 14.73 9.03
C ARG A 441 22.46 15.07 8.58
N PRO A 442 21.88 16.16 9.11
CA PRO A 442 20.45 16.38 9.10
C PRO A 442 19.87 16.26 7.69
N ILE A 443 19.04 15.24 7.49
CA ILE A 443 18.30 15.07 6.24
C ILE A 443 17.18 16.11 6.25
N ILE A 444 17.41 17.22 5.54
CA ILE A 444 16.45 18.31 5.40
C ILE A 444 15.37 17.83 4.45
N ILE A 445 14.13 17.76 4.92
CA ILE A 445 12.97 17.38 4.09
C ILE A 445 12.17 18.61 3.63
N GLY A 446 12.51 19.79 4.14
CA GLY A 446 11.89 21.07 3.81
C GLY A 446 12.32 22.15 4.79
N SER A 447 11.68 23.30 4.73
CA SER A 447 11.99 24.48 5.54
C SER A 447 10.72 25.14 6.08
N ALA A 448 10.80 25.66 7.30
CA ALA A 448 9.69 26.37 7.94
C ALA A 448 9.79 27.90 7.74
N TYR A 449 8.66 28.54 7.46
CA TYR A 449 8.55 29.98 7.26
C TYR A 449 7.39 30.56 8.09
N VAL A 450 7.65 31.71 8.73
CA VAL A 450 6.65 32.43 9.52
C VAL A 450 5.89 33.40 8.63
N ASP A 451 4.57 33.28 8.64
CA ASP A 451 3.61 34.20 8.05
C ASP A 451 3.31 35.33 9.06
N ARG A 452 4.02 36.45 8.92
CA ARG A 452 3.98 37.56 9.88
C ARG A 452 2.58 38.18 10.04
N GLY A 453 1.77 38.15 8.98
CA GLY A 453 0.39 38.68 9.04
C GLY A 453 -0.56 37.81 9.87
N ARG A 454 -0.19 36.56 10.18
CA ARG A 454 -1.01 35.63 10.98
C ARG A 454 -0.38 35.27 12.31
N CYS A 455 0.92 35.43 12.44
CA CYS A 455 1.66 35.06 13.64
C CYS A 455 1.31 36.01 14.78
N LEU A 456 0.76 35.48 15.88
CA LEU A 456 0.21 36.28 16.97
C LEU A 456 1.17 37.35 17.52
N PRO A 457 2.47 37.07 17.72
CA PRO A 457 3.44 38.10 18.14
C PRO A 457 3.70 39.15 17.06
N TRP A 458 3.80 38.74 15.80
CA TRP A 458 4.10 39.66 14.69
C TRP A 458 2.93 40.56 14.32
N SER A 459 1.71 40.06 14.42
CA SER A 459 0.50 40.82 14.10
C SER A 459 -0.04 41.62 15.30
N GLY A 460 0.67 41.63 16.44
CA GLY A 460 0.25 42.35 17.65
C GLY A 460 -0.92 41.72 18.39
N ASN A 461 -1.35 40.51 18.04
CA ASN A 461 -2.56 39.90 18.60
C ASN A 461 -2.37 39.31 20.01
N ALA A 462 -1.23 38.65 20.27
CA ALA A 462 -0.91 38.05 21.56
C ALA A 462 0.56 37.58 21.63
N PRO A 463 1.19 37.51 22.83
CA PRO A 463 2.48 36.85 22.99
C PRO A 463 2.35 35.33 22.78
N CYS A 464 3.31 34.72 22.08
CA CYS A 464 3.30 33.28 21.78
C CYS A 464 4.71 32.78 21.47
N ILE A 465 5.13 31.69 22.10
CA ILE A 465 6.46 31.06 21.93
C ILE A 465 6.39 29.58 21.51
N VAL A 466 5.19 29.09 21.17
CA VAL A 466 4.91 27.65 20.95
C VAL A 466 5.84 27.00 19.93
N CYS A 467 6.13 27.69 18.83
CA CYS A 467 7.03 27.17 17.80
C CYS A 467 8.49 27.04 18.25
N HIS A 468 8.97 27.95 19.11
CA HIS A 468 10.28 27.86 19.72
C HIS A 468 10.35 26.69 20.71
N GLU A 469 9.35 26.54 21.57
CA GLU A 469 9.31 25.47 22.58
C GLU A 469 9.36 24.08 21.95
N HIS A 470 8.55 23.86 20.92
CA HIS A 470 8.46 22.54 20.26
C HIS A 470 9.54 22.27 19.21
N CYS A 471 10.45 23.22 18.92
CA CYS A 471 11.52 22.98 17.96
C CYS A 471 12.48 21.90 18.51
N PRO A 472 12.59 20.73 17.87
CA PRO A 472 13.31 19.58 18.43
C PRO A 472 14.82 19.60 18.15
N THR A 473 15.31 20.51 17.30
CA THR A 473 16.72 20.54 16.91
C THR A 473 17.58 21.09 18.05
N SER A 474 18.81 20.61 18.16
CA SER A 474 19.80 21.13 19.12
C SER A 474 21.07 21.53 18.36
N PRO A 475 21.39 22.84 18.23
CA PRO A 475 20.62 24.00 18.69
C PRO A 475 19.25 24.18 18.00
N LYS A 476 18.33 24.89 18.65
CA LYS A 476 16.98 25.16 18.12
C LYS A 476 17.06 25.97 16.83
N ALA A 477 16.32 25.53 15.82
CA ALA A 477 16.19 26.23 14.54
C ALA A 477 15.30 27.46 14.63
N ILE A 478 14.42 27.54 15.63
CA ILE A 478 13.56 28.69 15.86
C ILE A 478 14.10 29.44 17.06
N TYR A 479 14.42 30.72 16.89
CA TYR A 479 14.87 31.61 17.97
C TYR A 479 13.96 32.83 18.08
N LEU A 480 13.99 33.48 19.24
CA LEU A 480 13.10 34.57 19.60
C LEU A 480 13.89 35.88 19.72
N ARG A 481 13.32 36.99 19.25
CA ARG A 481 13.83 38.35 19.50
C ARG A 481 12.77 39.17 20.22
N LYS A 482 13.15 39.92 21.25
CA LYS A 482 12.25 40.82 21.96
C LYS A 482 11.99 42.05 21.10
N ASP A 483 10.73 42.46 21.00
CA ASP A 483 10.31 43.65 20.28
C ASP A 483 9.03 44.24 20.90
N ILE A 484 8.66 45.45 20.50
CA ILE A 484 7.43 46.13 20.91
C ILE A 484 6.54 46.30 19.69
N VAL A 485 5.36 45.70 19.73
CA VAL A 485 4.37 45.76 18.65
C VAL A 485 3.10 46.47 19.15
N PRO A 486 2.32 47.13 18.28
CA PRO A 486 1.01 47.66 18.67
C PRO A 486 0.09 46.49 19.03
N GLY A 487 -0.42 46.47 20.26
CA GLY A 487 -1.39 45.48 20.71
C GLY A 487 -2.77 45.67 20.07
N PRO A 488 -3.73 44.74 20.30
CA PRO A 488 -5.05 44.80 19.66
C PRO A 488 -5.85 46.06 20.02
N ASN A 489 -5.55 46.62 21.20
CA ASN A 489 -6.18 47.82 21.75
C ASN A 489 -5.38 49.10 21.45
N GLY A 490 -4.39 49.05 20.55
CA GLY A 490 -3.50 50.17 20.22
C GLY A 490 -2.39 50.46 21.26
N LYS A 491 -2.39 49.78 22.41
CA LYS A 491 -1.34 49.91 23.44
C LYS A 491 -0.08 49.14 23.03
N PRO A 492 1.14 49.66 23.31
CA PRO A 492 2.38 48.93 23.03
C PRO A 492 2.43 47.63 23.84
N LEU A 493 2.74 46.52 23.17
CA LEU A 493 2.84 45.19 23.75
C LEU A 493 4.25 44.66 23.52
N SER A 494 4.95 44.32 24.61
CA SER A 494 6.24 43.64 24.52
C SER A 494 6.01 42.17 24.15
N VAL A 495 6.61 41.73 23.04
CA VAL A 495 6.45 40.37 22.50
C VAL A 495 7.79 39.76 22.16
N GLN A 496 7.79 38.44 22.01
CA GLN A 496 8.92 37.66 21.51
C GLN A 496 8.62 37.19 20.09
N LEU A 497 9.25 37.83 19.11
CA LEU A 497 9.07 37.56 17.69
C LEU A 497 9.88 36.32 17.27
N PRO A 498 9.23 35.30 16.67
CA PRO A 498 9.94 34.11 16.20
C PRO A 498 10.61 34.34 14.84
N TYR A 499 11.84 33.83 14.72
CA TYR A 499 12.65 33.75 13.51
C TYR A 499 13.13 32.32 13.29
N VAL A 500 13.23 31.91 12.03
CA VAL A 500 13.68 30.55 11.65
C VAL A 500 15.08 30.64 11.05
N ASP A 501 16.03 29.93 11.65
CA ASP A 501 17.36 29.65 11.11
C ASP A 501 17.27 28.47 10.14
N LEU A 502 17.31 28.78 8.85
CA LEU A 502 17.19 27.79 7.77
C LEU A 502 18.36 26.79 7.73
N LYS A 503 19.53 27.13 8.30
CA LYS A 503 20.68 26.21 8.36
C LYS A 503 20.45 25.05 9.34
N LYS A 504 19.60 25.28 10.35
CA LYS A 504 19.26 24.29 11.39
C LYS A 504 17.90 23.64 11.15
N CYS A 505 17.02 24.29 10.40
CA CYS A 505 15.69 23.78 10.13
C CYS A 505 15.73 22.51 9.27
N VAL A 506 15.19 21.42 9.78
CA VAL A 506 15.12 20.14 9.04
C VAL A 506 13.78 19.93 8.33
N GLY A 507 12.83 20.84 8.49
CA GLY A 507 11.49 20.72 7.87
C GLY A 507 10.58 19.67 8.52
N CYS A 508 10.76 19.38 9.81
CA CYS A 508 9.96 18.36 10.51
C CYS A 508 8.47 18.70 10.65
N GLY A 509 8.10 19.99 10.56
CA GLY A 509 6.72 20.45 10.60
C GLY A 509 6.05 20.47 11.97
N ILE A 510 6.76 20.16 13.06
CA ILE A 510 6.20 20.21 14.43
C ILE A 510 5.63 21.60 14.75
N CYS A 511 6.35 22.65 14.35
CA CYS A 511 5.95 24.03 14.59
C CYS A 511 4.63 24.40 13.87
N GLU A 512 4.40 23.86 12.67
CA GLU A 512 3.15 24.04 11.92
C GLU A 512 2.00 23.29 12.58
N TYR A 513 2.24 22.02 12.94
CA TYR A 513 1.23 21.17 13.60
C TYR A 513 0.76 21.73 14.95
N LYS A 514 1.69 22.26 15.76
CA LYS A 514 1.40 22.81 17.09
C LYS A 514 0.97 24.27 17.08
N CYS A 515 0.93 24.92 15.92
CA CYS A 515 0.57 26.33 15.83
C CYS A 515 -0.86 26.56 16.38
N PRO A 516 -1.07 27.48 17.34
CA PRO A 516 -2.40 27.72 17.92
C PRO A 516 -3.35 28.44 16.95
N VAL A 517 -2.82 29.05 15.88
CA VAL A 517 -3.62 29.77 14.88
C VAL A 517 -4.41 28.78 14.03
N LYS A 518 -5.74 28.80 14.17
CA LYS A 518 -6.66 27.92 13.44
C LYS A 518 -6.79 28.27 11.96
N GLY A 519 -7.24 27.31 11.16
CA GLY A 519 -7.31 27.41 9.70
C GLY A 519 -5.94 27.21 9.08
N ARG A 520 -5.37 28.27 8.49
CA ARG A 520 -3.99 28.24 7.99
C ARG A 520 -3.03 28.61 9.12
N ALA A 521 -2.12 27.70 9.47
CA ALA A 521 -1.10 27.95 10.48
C ALA A 521 -0.25 29.18 10.15
N ALA A 522 0.19 29.89 11.20
CA ALA A 522 1.05 31.07 11.06
C ALA A 522 2.52 30.75 10.80
N ILE A 523 2.95 29.51 11.00
CA ILE A 523 4.25 29.00 10.57
C ILE A 523 3.99 27.77 9.71
N ARG A 524 4.62 27.70 8.54
CA ARG A 524 4.34 26.68 7.52
C ARG A 524 5.63 26.08 7.00
N THR A 525 5.58 24.78 6.77
CA THR A 525 6.68 24.01 6.20
C THR A 525 6.43 23.85 4.72
N ILE A 526 7.46 24.08 3.92
CA ILE A 526 7.46 23.84 2.47
C ILE A 526 8.65 22.98 2.09
N ALA A 527 8.59 22.34 0.93
CA ALA A 527 9.65 21.46 0.41
C ALA A 527 10.96 22.19 0.07
N ALA A 528 10.99 23.53 0.09
CA ALA A 528 12.18 24.31 -0.23
C ALA A 528 13.35 23.99 0.73
N GLY A 529 14.55 23.87 0.18
CA GLY A 529 15.77 23.52 0.92
C GLY A 529 15.95 22.02 1.19
N GLU A 530 15.11 21.14 0.64
CA GLU A 530 15.22 19.70 0.87
C GLU A 530 16.52 19.10 0.32
N SER A 531 17.14 18.19 1.07
CA SER A 531 18.40 17.54 0.71
C SER A 531 18.29 16.63 -0.51
N ARG A 532 17.08 16.14 -0.86
CA ARG A 532 16.89 15.19 -1.98
C ARG A 532 16.95 15.84 -3.36
N SER A 533 16.81 17.15 -3.46
CA SER A 533 16.65 17.85 -4.75
C SER A 533 17.63 19.01 -4.87
N LEU A 534 18.59 18.88 -5.78
CA LEU A 534 19.52 19.97 -6.11
C LEU A 534 18.82 21.19 -6.73
N LYS A 535 17.62 21.00 -7.31
CA LYS A 535 16.84 22.08 -7.93
C LYS A 535 16.00 22.86 -6.93
N ASN A 536 15.63 22.22 -5.82
CA ASN A 536 14.76 22.81 -4.80
C ASN A 536 15.58 23.36 -3.62
N GLN A 537 16.77 23.88 -3.92
CA GLN A 537 17.67 24.50 -2.96
C GLN A 537 17.29 25.98 -2.77
N ILE A 538 17.58 26.52 -1.60
CA ILE A 538 17.41 27.94 -1.32
C ILE A 538 18.57 28.67 -2.00
N LEU A 539 18.28 29.37 -3.10
CA LEU A 539 19.29 29.98 -4.00
C LEU A 539 20.09 31.13 -3.37
N LEU A 540 19.63 31.68 -2.25
CA LEU A 540 20.36 32.65 -1.46
C LEU A 540 21.15 31.90 -0.38
N GLY A 541 22.33 31.41 -0.78
CA GLY A 541 23.32 30.87 0.14
C GLY A 541 23.83 31.97 1.07
N PHE A 542 23.89 31.66 2.36
CA PHE A 542 24.73 32.32 3.34
C PHE A 542 25.96 31.47 3.60
#